data_AF-A0A3D0M1D4-F1
#
_entry.id   AF-A0A3D0M1D4-F1
#
_cell.length_a   1.000
_cell.length_b   1.000
_cell.length_c   1.000
_cell.angle_alpha   90.00
_cell.angle_beta   90.00
_cell.angle_gamma   90.00
#
_symmetry.space_group_name_H-M   'P 1'
#
loop_
_entity.id
_entity.type
_entity.pdbx_description
1 polymer ?
#
loop_
_entity_poly.entity_id
_entity_poly.type
_entity_poly.pdbx_seq_one_letter_code
_entity_poly.pdbx_strand_id
1 'polypeptide(L)'
;MTDDQSGILLAKAATENLGMKNPAILYSTESFGTGLKDQTLAALKNLGIEVPEKNLFGFVVDEKNFTPLITQIQNSGCDGLIAIGHQMPA
;
A
#
# COMPACT_ATOMS: atom_id res chain seq x y z
N MET A 1 2.34 -6.61 -18.40
CA MET A 1 3.11 -6.47 -17.14
C MET A 1 2.37 -7.29 -16.12
N THR A 2 3.03 -8.26 -15.49
CA THR A 2 2.46 -9.06 -14.41
C THR A 2 2.41 -8.21 -13.15
N ASP A 3 1.34 -8.35 -12.37
CA ASP A 3 1.08 -7.56 -11.15
C ASP A 3 2.25 -7.58 -10.15
N ASP A 4 3.08 -8.62 -10.18
CA ASP A 4 4.32 -8.76 -9.41
C ASP A 4 5.34 -7.65 -9.68
N GLN A 5 5.50 -7.23 -10.94
CA GLN A 5 6.44 -6.15 -11.28
C GLN A 5 5.95 -4.79 -10.77
N SER A 6 4.63 -4.59 -10.76
CA SER A 6 4.01 -3.36 -10.27
C SER A 6 4.27 -3.17 -8.78
N GLY A 7 4.11 -4.21 -7.96
CA GLY A 7 4.41 -4.15 -6.52
C GLY A 7 5.88 -3.88 -6.21
N ILE A 8 6.81 -4.48 -6.97
CA ILE A 8 8.24 -4.24 -6.83
C ILE A 8 8.62 -2.80 -7.22
N LEU A 9 8.05 -2.30 -8.32
CA LEU A 9 8.32 -0.95 -8.80
C LEU A 9 7.78 0.11 -7.83
N LEU A 10 6.59 -0.12 -7.26
CA LEU A 10 6.00 0.74 -6.22
C LEU A 10 6.89 0.76 -4.96
N ALA A 11 7.34 -0.40 -4.51
CA ALA A 11 8.24 -0.52 -3.37
C ALA A 11 9.57 0.21 -3.64
N LYS A 12 10.21 -0.03 -4.79
CA LYS A 12 11.43 0.69 -5.20
C LYS A 12 11.22 2.19 -5.30
N ALA A 13 10.10 2.65 -5.85
CA ALA A 13 9.82 4.08 -5.93
C ALA A 13 9.64 4.71 -4.54
N ALA A 14 8.93 4.02 -3.63
CA ALA A 14 8.76 4.47 -2.25
C ALA A 14 10.10 4.52 -1.48
N THR A 15 10.97 3.53 -1.67
CA THR A 15 12.24 3.44 -0.94
C THR A 15 13.38 4.23 -1.58
N GLU A 16 13.65 4.05 -2.88
CA GLU A 16 14.78 4.68 -3.57
C GLU A 16 14.50 6.13 -3.96
N ASN A 17 13.30 6.46 -4.43
CA ASN A 17 12.99 7.84 -4.86
C ASN A 17 12.49 8.73 -3.73
N LEU A 18 11.63 8.21 -2.85
CA LEU A 18 11.08 9.00 -1.73
C LEU A 18 11.83 8.81 -0.41
N GLY A 19 12.69 7.80 -0.29
CA GLY A 19 13.41 7.55 0.96
C GLY A 19 12.51 7.17 2.13
N MET A 20 11.29 6.67 1.84
CA MET A 20 10.33 6.30 2.88
C MET A 20 10.93 5.21 3.75
N LYS A 21 10.80 5.33 5.09
CA LYS A 21 11.22 4.29 6.05
C LYS A 21 10.06 3.53 6.67
N ASN A 22 8.90 4.16 6.71
CA ASN A 22 7.70 3.62 7.36
C ASN A 22 6.46 3.91 6.50
N PRO A 23 6.28 3.23 5.36
CA PRO A 23 5.13 3.45 4.49
C PRO A 23 3.87 2.78 5.05
N ALA A 24 2.72 3.39 4.80
CA ALA A 24 1.39 2.80 4.96
C ALA A 24 0.92 2.20 3.64
N ILE A 25 0.21 1.08 3.71
CA ILE A 25 -0.38 0.42 2.54
C ILE A 25 -1.89 0.45 2.68
N LEU A 26 -2.54 1.18 1.80
CA LEU A 26 -3.98 1.15 1.61
C LEU A 26 -4.28 0.20 0.46
N TYR A 27 -5.03 -0.87 0.70
CA TYR A 27 -5.33 -1.88 -0.32
C TYR A 27 -6.80 -2.24 -0.35
N SER A 28 -7.32 -2.56 -1.52
CA SER A 28 -8.68 -3.08 -1.62
C SER A 28 -8.74 -4.53 -1.15
N THR A 29 -9.74 -4.89 -0.36
CA THR A 29 -9.88 -6.25 0.22
C THR A 29 -10.31 -7.31 -0.80
N GLU A 30 -10.38 -6.96 -2.08
CA GLU A 30 -10.58 -7.91 -3.17
C GLU A 30 -9.33 -8.77 -3.41
N SER A 31 -9.50 -9.89 -4.12
CA SER A 31 -8.41 -10.79 -4.51
C SER A 31 -7.25 -10.05 -5.20
N PHE A 32 -7.57 -9.04 -6.03
CA PHE A 32 -6.57 -8.22 -6.70
C PHE A 32 -5.75 -7.38 -5.72
N GLY A 33 -6.40 -6.58 -4.88
CA GLY A 33 -5.71 -5.71 -3.92
C GLY A 33 -4.94 -6.49 -2.87
N THR A 34 -5.48 -7.63 -2.41
CA THR A 34 -4.79 -8.52 -1.47
C THR A 34 -3.53 -9.12 -2.09
N GLY A 35 -3.61 -9.62 -3.32
CA GLY A 35 -2.45 -10.16 -4.04
C GLY A 35 -1.34 -9.13 -4.25
N LEU A 36 -1.71 -7.92 -4.71
CA LEU A 36 -0.74 -6.84 -4.91
C LEU A 36 -0.13 -6.34 -3.59
N LYS A 37 -0.91 -6.31 -2.50
CA LYS A 37 -0.45 -5.95 -1.15
C LYS A 37 0.62 -6.93 -0.67
N ASP A 38 0.38 -8.24 -0.80
CA ASP A 38 1.36 -9.25 -0.37
C ASP A 38 2.66 -9.17 -1.20
N GLN A 39 2.58 -8.92 -2.51
CA GLN A 39 3.76 -8.69 -3.35
C GLN A 39 4.52 -7.42 -2.97
N THR A 40 3.80 -6.32 -2.70
CA THR A 40 4.41 -5.04 -2.29
C THR A 40 5.09 -5.18 -0.93
N LEU A 41 4.48 -5.90 0.02
CA LEU A 41 5.08 -6.21 1.32
C LEU A 41 6.36 -7.05 1.18
N ALA A 42 6.33 -8.09 0.34
CA ALA A 42 7.51 -8.90 0.07
C ALA A 42 8.63 -8.07 -0.57
N ALA A 43 8.31 -7.16 -1.49
CA ALA A 43 9.28 -6.27 -2.12
C ALA A 43 9.87 -5.25 -1.12
N LEU A 44 9.03 -4.60 -0.31
CA LEU A 44 9.48 -3.67 0.75
C LEU A 44 10.39 -4.38 1.75
N LYS A 45 10.02 -5.59 2.17
CA LYS A 45 10.84 -6.41 3.08
C LYS A 45 12.20 -6.75 2.47
N ASN A 46 12.26 -7.10 1.19
CA ASN A 46 13.52 -7.33 0.47
C ASN A 46 14.37 -6.05 0.35
N LEU A 47 13.75 -4.88 0.35
CA LEU A 47 14.42 -3.57 0.35
C LEU A 47 14.80 -3.10 1.76
N GLY A 48 14.54 -3.90 2.80
CA GLY A 48 14.88 -3.60 4.20
C GLY A 48 13.84 -2.75 4.92
N ILE A 49 12.61 -2.66 4.39
CA ILE A 49 11.50 -1.93 5.01
C ILE A 49 10.45 -2.91 5.49
N GLU A 50 10.21 -2.90 6.80
CA GLU A 50 9.13 -3.66 7.41
C GLU A 50 7.91 -2.77 7.60
N VAL A 51 6.83 -3.08 6.88
CA VAL A 51 5.54 -2.44 7.08
C VAL A 51 4.78 -3.24 8.14
N PRO A 52 4.51 -2.69 9.33
CA PRO A 52 3.77 -3.39 10.35
C PRO A 52 2.28 -3.49 9.99
N GLU A 53 1.59 -4.50 10.50
CA GLU A 53 0.17 -4.74 10.20
C GLU A 53 -0.74 -3.55 10.56
N LYS A 54 -0.37 -2.76 11.58
CA LYS A 54 -1.06 -1.50 11.94
C LYS A 54 -1.05 -0.44 10.83
N ASN A 55 -0.17 -0.57 9.84
CA ASN A 55 -0.05 0.31 8.70
C ASN A 55 -0.69 -0.29 7.44
N LEU A 56 -1.37 -1.43 7.58
CA LEU A 56 -2.15 -2.07 6.52
C LEU A 56 -3.61 -1.66 6.67
N PHE A 57 -4.11 -0.96 5.67
CA PHE A 57 -5.44 -0.39 5.66
C PHE A 57 -6.23 -1.03 4.52
N GLY A 58 -7.10 -1.98 4.86
CA GLY A 58 -8.02 -2.60 3.92
C GLY A 58 -9.26 -1.72 3.71
N PHE A 59 -9.66 -1.49 2.47
CA PHE A 59 -10.94 -0.86 2.12
C PHE A 59 -11.75 -1.73 1.17
N VAL A 60 -13.07 -1.68 1.26
CA VAL A 60 -13.97 -2.33 0.28
C VAL A 60 -14.15 -1.44 -0.94
N VAL A 61 -14.34 -2.00 -2.13
CA VAL A 61 -14.41 -1.23 -3.39
C VAL A 61 -15.53 -0.21 -3.42
N ASP A 62 -16.63 -0.50 -2.72
CA ASP A 62 -17.78 0.39 -2.58
C ASP A 62 -17.57 1.48 -1.51
N GLU A 63 -16.47 1.40 -0.76
CA GLU A 63 -16.09 2.38 0.25
C GLU A 63 -15.77 3.72 -0.42
N LYS A 64 -16.62 4.72 -0.20
CA LYS A 64 -16.38 6.11 -0.65
C LYS A 64 -15.71 6.96 0.42
N ASN A 65 -15.72 6.49 1.67
CA ASN A 65 -15.23 7.23 2.82
C ASN A 65 -13.85 6.74 3.27
N PHE A 66 -12.81 7.35 2.71
CA PHE A 66 -11.41 7.09 3.09
C PHE A 66 -10.92 7.95 4.26
N THR A 67 -11.71 8.92 4.71
CA THR A 67 -11.37 9.83 5.82
C THR A 67 -10.85 9.11 7.08
N PRO A 68 -11.52 8.07 7.62
CA PRO A 68 -11.02 7.38 8.82
C PRO A 68 -9.70 6.62 8.55
N LEU A 69 -9.51 6.09 7.34
CA LEU A 69 -8.28 5.38 6.96
C LEU A 69 -7.10 6.35 6.88
N ILE A 70 -7.29 7.50 6.19
CA ILE A 70 -6.28 8.55 6.09
C ILE A 70 -5.93 9.12 7.47
N THR A 71 -6.93 9.30 8.34
CA THR A 71 -6.71 9.79 9.71
C THR A 71 -5.89 8.80 10.54
N GLN A 72 -6.13 7.50 10.39
CA GLN A 72 -5.31 6.47 11.04
C GLN A 72 -3.87 6.49 10.50
N ILE A 73 -3.68 6.61 9.18
CA ILE A 73 -2.35 6.71 8.57
C ILE A 73 -1.57 7.92 9.11
N GLN A 74 -2.22 9.09 9.21
CA GLN A 74 -1.60 10.28 9.78
C GLN A 74 -1.22 10.10 11.25
N ASN A 75 -2.08 9.45 12.04
CA ASN A 75 -1.79 9.16 13.45
C ASN A 75 -0.74 8.06 13.65
N SER A 76 -0.58 7.14 12.68
CA SER A 76 0.43 6.08 12.73
C SER A 76 1.87 6.59 12.56
N GLY A 77 2.06 7.86 12.15
CA GLY A 77 3.38 8.44 11.91
C GLY A 77 4.10 7.80 10.72
N CYS A 78 3.33 7.42 9.70
CA CYS A 78 3.88 6.88 8.47
C CYS A 78 4.46 8.01 7.60
N ASP A 79 5.64 7.79 7.02
CA ASP A 79 6.31 8.75 6.12
C ASP A 79 5.86 8.61 4.66
N GLY A 80 4.92 7.71 4.40
CA GLY A 80 4.48 7.39 3.05
C GLY A 80 3.15 6.68 3.01
N LEU A 81 2.48 6.76 1.86
CA LEU A 81 1.22 6.07 1.58
C LEU A 81 1.29 5.42 0.20
N ILE A 82 1.07 4.12 0.15
CA ILE A 82 0.94 3.32 -1.07
C ILE A 82 -0.53 2.91 -1.16
N ALA A 83 -1.23 3.40 -2.17
CA ALA A 83 -2.63 3.07 -2.41
C ALA A 83 -2.76 2.08 -3.57
N ILE A 84 -3.41 0.95 -3.30
CA ILE A 84 -3.67 -0.15 -4.22
C ILE A 84 -5.19 -0.30 -4.33
N GLY A 85 -5.73 0.11 -5.47
CA GLY A 85 -7.15 0.00 -5.77
C GLY A 85 -7.37 -0.42 -7.21
N HIS A 86 -8.50 -1.04 -7.47
CA HIS A 86 -8.96 -1.25 -8.83
C HIS A 86 -9.62 0.04 -9.32
N GLN A 87 -9.21 0.55 -10.49
CA GLN A 87 -9.92 1.66 -11.12
C GLN A 87 -11.25 1.11 -11.66
N MET A 88 -12.37 1.41 -10.99
CA MET A 88 -13.67 1.33 -11.69
C MET A 88 -13.69 2.50 -12.69
N PRO A 89 -13.82 2.23 -13.99
CA PRO A 89 -14.06 3.30 -14.95
C PRO A 89 -15.41 3.95 -14.59
N ALA A 90 -15.37 5.27 -14.36
CA ALA A 90 -16.55 6.11 -14.25
C ALA A 90 -17.31 6.18 -15.59
#